data_AF-A0A847ULR3-F1
#
_entry.id   AF-A0A847ULR3-F1
#
_cell.length_a   1.000
_cell.length_b   1.000
_cell.length_c   1.000
_cell.angle_alpha   90.00
_cell.angle_beta   90.00
_cell.angle_gamma   90.00
#
_symmetry.space_group_name_H-M   'P 1'
#
loop_
_entity.id
_entity.type
_entity.pdbx_description
1 polymer ?
#
loop_
_entity_poly.entity_id
_entity_poly.type
_entity_poly.pdbx_seq_one_letter_code
_entity_poly.pdbx_strand_id
1 'polypeptide(L)'
;MSHLDIGASSHQGGLLRTTLDLDEDILERARLLARQHGASLGKEVSRLVRKALEEPPACHDGVGVAGFEPFPAEGRVVTDAHRKTAPF
;
A
#
# COMPACT_ATOMS: atom_id res chain seq x y z
N MET A 1 8.81 -29.85 37.25
CA MET A 1 8.30 -28.48 37.17
C MET A 1 8.69 -27.95 35.79
N SER A 2 7.67 -27.75 34.94
CA SER A 2 7.67 -27.39 33.51
C SER A 2 8.94 -26.77 32.93
N HIS A 3 9.58 -27.58 32.10
CA HIS A 3 10.54 -27.27 31.04
C HIS A 3 9.90 -26.27 30.06
N LEU A 4 10.54 -25.12 29.84
CA LEU A 4 10.11 -24.16 28.83
C LEU A 4 10.56 -24.70 27.46
N ASP A 5 9.70 -25.49 26.83
CA ASP A 5 9.92 -26.00 25.48
C ASP A 5 9.90 -24.84 24.47
N ILE A 6 11.08 -24.35 24.09
CA ILE A 6 11.28 -23.44 22.95
C ILE A 6 11.08 -24.18 21.60
N GLY A 7 10.93 -25.51 21.64
CA GLY A 7 10.85 -26.38 20.45
C GLY A 7 9.52 -26.44 19.71
N ALA A 8 8.46 -25.76 20.16
CA ALA A 8 7.15 -25.81 19.50
C ALA A 8 6.40 -24.48 19.56
N SER A 9 6.95 -23.43 18.95
CA SER A 9 6.12 -22.32 18.48
C SER A 9 5.95 -22.43 16.97
N SER A 10 5.04 -23.31 16.56
CA SER A 10 4.53 -23.47 15.19
C SER A 10 3.74 -22.25 14.69
N HIS A 11 4.00 -21.06 15.27
CA HIS A 11 3.48 -19.76 14.88
C HIS A 11 4.60 -18.71 14.67
N GLN A 12 5.83 -19.15 14.35
CA GLN A 12 6.84 -18.27 13.76
C GLN A 12 6.46 -17.87 12.31
N GLY A 13 5.22 -17.46 12.09
CA GLY A 13 4.66 -17.05 10.80
C GLY A 13 4.03 -15.65 10.82
N GLY A 14 4.19 -14.89 11.92
CA GLY A 14 3.44 -13.63 12.12
C GLY A 14 4.25 -12.36 12.40
N LEU A 15 5.51 -12.43 12.85
CA LEU A 15 6.28 -11.22 13.14
C LEU A 15 7.80 -11.50 13.06
N LEU A 16 8.44 -10.98 12.01
CA LEU A 16 9.89 -10.96 11.88
C LEU A 16 10.44 -9.67 12.50
N ARG A 17 11.54 -9.79 13.28
CA ARG A 17 12.30 -8.64 13.78
C ARG A 17 13.45 -8.38 12.82
N THR A 18 13.31 -7.38 11.98
CA THR A 18 14.35 -6.91 11.06
C THR A 18 14.94 -5.59 11.55
N THR A 19 16.25 -5.44 11.42
CA THR A 19 16.93 -4.15 11.60
C THR A 19 17.07 -3.51 10.22
N LEU A 20 16.61 -2.28 10.07
CA LEU A 20 16.66 -1.51 8.83
C LEU A 20 17.27 -0.15 9.15
N ASP A 21 18.24 0.27 8.35
CA ASP A 21 18.77 1.63 8.39
C ASP A 21 17.83 2.55 7.60
N LEU A 22 17.45 3.68 8.21
CA LEU A 22 16.51 4.63 7.64
C LEU A 22 17.06 6.04 7.85
N ASP A 23 17.01 6.85 6.79
CA ASP A 23 17.29 8.27 6.90
C ASP A 23 16.30 8.94 7.87
N GLU A 24 16.76 9.99 8.54
CA GLU A 24 16.00 10.67 9.59
C GLU A 24 14.68 11.26 9.08
N ASP A 25 14.71 11.86 7.89
CA ASP A 25 13.53 12.44 7.23
C ASP A 25 12.49 11.38 6.87
N ILE A 26 12.93 10.21 6.41
CA ILE A 26 12.06 9.06 6.12
C ILE A 26 11.42 8.53 7.41
N LEU A 27 12.20 8.42 8.49
CA LEU A 27 11.70 7.97 9.78
C LEU A 27 10.65 8.93 10.35
N GLU A 28 10.85 10.24 10.22
CA GLU A 28 9.85 11.24 10.62
C GLU A 28 8.55 11.11 9.82
N ARG A 29 8.64 10.97 8.50
CA ARG A 29 7.47 10.79 7.62
C ARG A 29 6.72 9.50 7.97
N ALA A 30 7.42 8.40 8.22
CA ALA A 30 6.80 7.14 8.62
C ALA A 30 6.07 7.26 9.96
N ARG A 31 6.61 8.01 10.94
CA ARG A 31 5.93 8.27 12.22
C ARG A 31 4.65 9.09 12.04
N LEU A 32 4.69 10.11 11.18
CA LEU A 32 3.52 10.93 10.88
C LEU A 32 2.41 10.08 10.24
N LEU A 33 2.74 9.25 9.25
CA LEU A 33 1.80 8.32 8.61
C LEU A 33 1.23 7.30 9.59
N ALA A 34 2.08 6.72 10.44
CA ALA A 34 1.65 5.75 11.45
C ALA A 34 0.63 6.37 12.41
N ARG A 35 0.84 7.61 12.84
CA ARG A 35 -0.11 8.35 13.69
C ARG A 35 -1.42 8.64 12.97
N GLN A 36 -1.37 9.08 11.71
CA GLN A 36 -2.56 9.36 10.90
C GLN A 36 -3.41 8.11 10.68
N HIS A 37 -2.79 6.94 10.50
CA HIS A 37 -3.49 5.67 10.30
C HIS A 37 -3.83 4.93 11.61
N GLY A 38 -3.42 5.45 12.77
CA GLY A 38 -3.61 4.75 14.06
C GLY A 38 -2.89 3.40 14.14
N ALA A 39 -1.73 3.27 13.48
CA ALA A 39 -0.92 2.05 13.43
C ALA A 39 0.43 2.22 14.14
N SER A 40 1.09 1.11 14.49
CA SER A 40 2.48 1.16 14.98
C SER A 40 3.44 1.47 13.85
N LEU A 41 4.59 2.09 14.17
CA LEU A 41 5.62 2.43 13.19
C LEU A 41 6.05 1.22 12.35
N GLY A 42 6.33 0.08 13.00
CA GLY A 42 6.71 -1.15 12.29
C GLY A 42 5.63 -1.65 11.35
N LYS A 43 4.35 -1.58 11.74
CA LYS A 43 3.22 -2.00 10.89
C LYS A 43 3.08 -1.09 9.67
N GLU A 44 3.26 0.22 9.86
CA GLU A 44 3.22 1.20 8.78
C GLU A 44 4.38 1.04 7.81
N VAL A 45 5.61 0.85 8.32
CA VAL A 45 6.79 0.55 7.48
C VAL A 45 6.59 -0.74 6.70
N SER A 46 6.10 -1.82 7.32
CA SER A 46 5.80 -3.06 6.59
C SER A 46 4.73 -2.88 5.50
N ARG A 47 3.73 -2.01 5.73
CA ARG A 47 2.71 -1.67 4.74
C ARG A 47 3.32 -0.93 3.55
N LEU A 48 4.18 0.05 3.82
CA LEU A 48 4.88 0.81 2.79
C LEU A 48 5.81 -0.08 1.96
N VAL A 49 6.58 -0.96 2.61
CA VAL A 49 7.45 -1.92 1.92
C VAL A 49 6.64 -2.86 1.03
N ARG A 50 5.52 -3.42 1.51
CA ARG A 50 4.65 -4.26 0.66
C ARG A 50 4.14 -3.48 -0.56
N LYS A 51 3.64 -2.27 -0.36
CA LYS A 51 3.17 -1.40 -1.45
C LYS A 51 4.27 -1.09 -2.47
N ALA A 52 5.53 -0.96 -2.03
CA ALA A 52 6.66 -0.71 -2.93
C ALA A 52 7.12 -1.97 -3.69
N LEU A 53 6.84 -3.16 -3.16
CA LEU A 53 7.16 -4.45 -3.78
C LEU A 53 6.02 -4.97 -4.67
N GLU A 54 4.80 -4.45 -4.52
CA GLU A 54 3.72 -4.68 -5.48
C GLU A 54 4.13 -4.09 -6.83
N GLU A 55 4.01 -4.87 -7.91
CA GLU A 55 4.26 -4.36 -9.26
C GLU A 55 3.39 -3.12 -9.49
N PRO A 56 3.96 -2.01 -9.98
CA PRO A 56 3.14 -0.88 -10.37
C PRO A 56 2.11 -1.38 -11.39
N PRO A 57 0.83 -0.98 -11.27
CA PRO A 57 -0.14 -1.30 -12.31
C PRO A 57 0.48 -0.87 -13.63
N ALA A 58 0.47 -1.77 -14.62
CA ALA A 58 1.06 -1.51 -15.93
C ALA A 58 0.64 -0.11 -16.35
N CYS A 59 1.61 0.80 -16.44
CA CYS A 59 1.36 2.13 -16.96
C CYS A 59 1.00 1.89 -18.42
N HIS A 60 -0.29 1.97 -18.75
CA HIS A 60 -0.68 1.89 -20.14
C HIS A 60 -0.17 3.20 -20.76
N ASP A 61 0.71 3.10 -21.75
CA ASP A 61 1.31 4.23 -22.50
C ASP A 61 0.26 5.00 -23.34
N GLY A 62 -0.96 5.14 -22.84
CA GLY A 62 -1.93 6.10 -23.35
C GLY A 62 -1.39 7.47 -23.03
N VAL A 63 -0.72 8.09 -24.00
CA VAL A 63 -0.26 9.49 -23.96
C VAL A 63 -1.40 10.34 -23.42
N GLY A 64 -1.31 10.69 -22.13
CA GLY A 64 -2.31 11.50 -21.45
C GLY A 64 -2.34 12.86 -22.12
N VAL A 65 -3.49 13.22 -22.68
CA VAL A 65 -3.69 14.55 -23.25
C VAL A 65 -4.08 15.48 -22.10
N ALA A 66 -3.36 16.60 -21.95
CA ALA A 66 -3.68 17.66 -20.99
C ALA A 66 -3.79 17.23 -19.50
N GLY A 67 -2.97 16.26 -19.06
CA GLY A 67 -2.88 15.88 -17.64
C GLY A 67 -4.00 14.94 -17.15
N PHE A 68 -4.75 14.34 -18.08
CA PHE A 68 -5.74 13.32 -17.77
C PHE A 68 -5.22 11.94 -18.19
N GLU A 69 -5.27 10.96 -17.29
CA GLU A 69 -5.01 9.56 -17.61
C GLU A 69 -6.32 8.92 -18.09
N PRO A 70 -6.44 8.51 -19.36
CA PRO A 70 -7.66 7.90 -19.86
C PRO A 70 -7.88 6.54 -19.19
N PHE A 71 -9.13 6.25 -18.85
CA PHE A 71 -9.52 4.92 -18.36
C PHE A 71 -9.12 3.84 -19.38
N PRO A 72 -8.76 2.63 -18.91
CA PRO A 72 -8.45 1.53 -19.81
C PRO A 72 -9.60 1.30 -20.78
N ALA A 73 -9.28 1.15 -22.06
CA ALA A 73 -10.27 0.92 -23.10
C ALA A 73 -10.91 -0.47 -22.89
N GLU A 74 -11.99 -0.56 -22.13
CA GLU A 74 -12.77 -1.80 -21.93
C GLU A 74 -13.58 -2.22 -23.19
N GLY A 75 -13.28 -1.64 -24.37
CA GLY A 75 -14.03 -1.88 -25.60
C GLY A 75 -15.50 -1.42 -25.56
N ARG A 76 -15.93 -0.74 -24.50
CA ARG A 76 -17.29 -0.21 -24.33
C ARG A 76 -17.34 1.27 -24.70
N VAL A 77 -18.09 1.60 -25.75
CA VAL A 77 -18.39 2.98 -26.12
C VAL A 77 -19.36 3.55 -25.07
N VAL A 78 -18.85 4.42 -24.19
CA VAL A 78 -19.70 5.18 -23.26
C VAL A 78 -20.32 6.33 -24.03
N THR A 79 -21.60 6.23 -24.35
CA THR A 79 -22.37 7.33 -24.94
C THR A 79 -22.86 8.28 -23.84
N ASP A 80 -23.07 9.56 -24.19
CA ASP A 80 -23.51 10.66 -23.29
C ASP A 80 -24.76 10.31 -22.46
N ALA A 81 -25.55 9.34 -22.91
CA ALA A 81 -26.71 8.79 -22.21
C ALA A 81 -26.39 8.21 -20.81
N HIS A 82 -25.13 7.89 -20.48
CA HIS A 82 -24.74 7.37 -19.16
C HIS A 82 -24.45 8.46 -18.11
N ARG A 83 -24.51 9.75 -18.47
CA ARG A 83 -24.23 10.84 -17.53
C ARG A 83 -25.34 10.95 -16.47
N LYS A 84 -25.13 10.33 -15.31
CA LYS A 84 -25.99 10.51 -14.13
C LYS A 84 -25.66 11.85 -13.46
N THR A 85 -26.39 12.89 -13.81
CA THR A 85 -26.39 14.17 -13.09
C THR A 85 -27.03 13.97 -11.72
N ALA A 86 -26.22 13.93 -10.67
CA ALA A 86 -26.72 14.15 -9.30
C ALA A 86 -26.74 15.68 -9.05
N PRO A 87 -27.88 16.26 -8.63
CA PRO A 87 -27.91 17.66 -8.21
C PRO A 87 -27.19 17.82 -6.87
N PHE A 88 -26.53 18.97 -6.70
CA PHE A 88 -25.92 19.42 -5.45
C PHE A 88 -26.96 19.59 -4.34
#